data_AF-A0A8D9ERT6-F1
#
_entry.id   AF-A0A8D9ERT6-F1
#
_cell.length_a   1.000
_cell.length_b   1.000
_cell.length_c   1.000
_cell.angle_alpha   90.00
_cell.angle_beta   90.00
_cell.angle_gamma   90.00
#
_symmetry.space_group_name_H-M   'P 1'
#
loop_
_entity.id
_entity.type
_entity.pdbx_description
1 polymer ?
#
loop_
_entity_poly.entity_id
_entity_poly.type
_entity_poly.pdbx_seq_one_letter_code
_entity_poly.pdbx_strand_id
1 'polypeptide(L)'
;MLPEIRKMWQTFRAHFSLAQILLALLVFTLLSSPVELRRPNRNTANMDYFKLFVEPDSEELRNTPIGPKTWHVKKTLDILKMWGKSGEEHTITTEDGYILSLFRITPLKEKAPP
;
A
#
# COMPACT_ATOMS: atom_id res chain seq x y z
N MET A 1 40.63 -37.51 6.26
CA MET A 1 39.95 -36.21 6.05
C MET A 1 39.56 -35.45 7.33
N LEU A 2 39.78 -35.98 8.55
CA LEU A 2 39.49 -35.26 9.81
C LEU A 2 40.62 -34.40 10.43
N PRO A 3 41.93 -34.53 10.11
CA PRO A 3 42.96 -33.74 10.80
C PRO A 3 43.12 -32.31 10.24
N GLU A 4 42.85 -32.11 8.95
CA GLU A 4 42.91 -30.79 8.28
C GLU A 4 41.87 -29.81 8.83
N ILE A 5 40.64 -30.29 9.03
CA ILE A 5 39.53 -29.50 9.59
C ILE A 5 39.88 -29.04 11.02
N ARG A 6 40.55 -29.90 11.81
CA ARG A 6 40.93 -29.56 13.20
C ARG A 6 41.98 -28.45 13.27
N LYS A 7 42.96 -28.46 12.36
CA LYS A 7 43.96 -27.38 12.24
C LYS A 7 43.33 -26.08 11.76
N MET A 8 42.40 -26.15 10.82
CA MET A 8 41.67 -24.99 10.31
C MET A 8 40.81 -24.31 11.39
N TRP A 9 40.21 -25.08 12.31
CA TRP A 9 39.47 -24.51 13.44
C TRP A 9 40.37 -23.89 14.52
N GLN A 10 41.61 -24.36 14.68
CA GLN A 10 42.57 -23.78 15.62
C GLN A 10 43.14 -22.45 15.14
N THR A 11 43.41 -22.29 13.84
CA THR A 11 43.83 -20.99 13.27
C THR A 11 42.68 -19.98 13.30
N PHE A 12 41.44 -20.43 13.06
CA PHE A 12 40.25 -19.57 13.14
C PHE A 12 40.00 -19.00 14.54
N ARG A 13 40.29 -19.79 15.59
CA ARG A 13 40.12 -19.37 17.00
C ARG A 13 41.26 -18.48 17.51
N ALA A 14 42.41 -18.46 16.83
CA ALA A 14 43.61 -17.75 17.26
C ALA A 14 43.73 -16.31 16.70
N HIS A 15 42.83 -15.89 15.81
CA HIS A 15 42.98 -14.63 15.06
C HIS A 15 42.02 -13.51 15.43
N PHE A 16 41.06 -13.75 16.32
CA PHE A 16 40.16 -12.70 16.78
C PHE A 16 40.47 -12.36 18.24
N SER A 17 41.23 -11.28 18.42
CA SER A 17 41.39 -10.67 19.74
C SER A 17 40.02 -10.21 20.24
N LEU A 18 39.78 -10.32 21.55
CA LEU A 18 38.56 -9.82 22.21
C LEU A 18 38.25 -8.37 21.81
N ALA A 19 39.30 -7.56 21.60
CA ALA A 19 39.18 -6.18 21.12
C ALA A 19 38.56 -6.08 19.71
N GLN A 20 38.87 -7.01 18.80
CA GLN A 20 38.30 -7.01 17.44
C GLN A 20 36.82 -7.41 17.44
N ILE A 21 36.42 -8.33 18.33
CA ILE A 21 35.02 -8.71 18.50
C ILE A 21 34.22 -7.53 19.08
N LEU A 22 34.77 -6.85 20.09
CA LEU A 22 34.13 -5.67 20.69
C LEU A 22 34.04 -4.51 19.69
N LEU A 23 35.07 -4.28 18.88
CA LEU A 23 35.05 -3.29 17.81
C LEU A 23 33.98 -3.62 16.77
N ALA A 24 33.85 -4.89 16.37
CA ALA A 24 32.82 -5.31 15.43
C ALA A 24 31.40 -5.11 15.98
N LEU A 25 31.17 -5.39 17.27
CA LEU A 25 29.87 -5.14 17.92
C LEU A 25 29.57 -3.64 18.06
N LEU A 26 30.58 -2.83 18.36
CA LEU A 26 30.42 -1.37 18.43
C LEU A 26 30.11 -0.79 17.05
N VAL A 27 30.79 -1.23 16.00
CA VAL A 27 30.49 -0.81 14.62
C VAL A 27 29.10 -1.28 14.19
N PHE A 28 28.70 -2.51 14.54
CA PHE A 28 27.37 -3.04 14.22
C PHE A 28 26.24 -2.27 14.92
N THR A 29 26.44 -1.87 16.18
CA THR A 29 25.48 -1.04 16.91
C THR A 29 25.43 0.40 16.38
N LEU A 30 26.55 0.96 15.92
CA LEU A 30 26.59 2.29 15.30
C LEU A 30 26.02 2.30 13.87
N LEU A 31 26.16 1.21 13.10
CA LEU A 31 25.57 1.09 11.76
C LEU A 31 24.11 0.66 11.78
N SER A 32 23.67 0.00 12.85
CA SER A 32 22.26 -0.31 13.04
C SER A 32 21.53 0.96 13.45
N SER A 33 21.18 1.79 12.46
CA SER A 33 20.18 2.83 12.66
C SER A 33 18.96 2.16 13.30
N PRO A 34 18.35 2.75 14.34
CA PRO A 34 17.12 2.20 14.90
C PRO A 34 16.16 2.01 13.72
N VAL A 35 15.74 0.77 13.47
CA VAL A 35 14.64 0.50 12.56
C VAL A 35 13.45 1.21 13.19
N GLU A 36 13.21 2.44 12.76
CA GLU A 36 11.94 3.10 12.97
C GLU A 36 10.94 2.18 12.29
N LEU A 37 10.21 1.41 13.10
CA LEU A 37 8.98 0.78 12.67
C LEU A 37 8.07 1.93 12.26
N ARG A 38 8.14 2.29 10.97
CA ARG A 38 7.30 3.28 10.32
C ARG A 38 5.87 2.78 10.46
N ARG A 39 5.22 3.13 11.58
CA ARG A 39 3.80 2.88 11.77
C ARG A 39 3.13 3.56 10.58
N PRO A 40 2.43 2.82 9.68
CA PRO A 40 1.73 3.45 8.59
C PRO A 40 0.77 4.47 9.19
N ASN A 41 0.97 5.73 8.81
CA ASN A 41 0.13 6.83 9.26
C ASN A 41 -1.30 6.50 8.80
N ARG A 42 -2.20 6.17 9.74
CA ARG A 42 -3.60 5.82 9.40
C ARG A 42 -4.32 6.93 8.62
N ASN A 43 -3.82 8.17 8.71
CA ASN A 43 -4.41 9.32 8.01
C ASN A 43 -3.98 9.45 6.54
N THR A 44 -2.90 8.79 6.08
CA THR A 44 -2.52 8.87 4.65
C THR A 44 -3.36 7.96 3.78
N ALA A 45 -3.78 6.80 4.30
CA ALA A 45 -4.70 5.91 3.58
C ALA A 45 -6.00 6.64 3.21
N ASN A 46 -6.57 7.42 4.14
CA ASN A 46 -7.80 8.19 3.90
C ASN A 46 -7.64 9.31 2.85
N MET A 47 -6.45 9.90 2.71
CA MET A 47 -6.20 10.95 1.71
C MET A 47 -6.09 10.38 0.29
N ASP A 48 -5.55 9.18 0.12
CA ASP A 48 -5.46 8.53 -1.18
C ASP A 48 -6.83 8.05 -1.66
N TYR A 49 -7.72 7.63 -0.75
CA TYR A 49 -9.13 7.42 -1.10
C TYR A 49 -9.78 8.72 -1.59
N PHE A 50 -9.58 9.85 -0.92
CA PHE A 50 -10.16 11.14 -1.34
C PHE A 50 -9.75 11.55 -2.77
N LYS A 51 -8.51 11.28 -3.18
CA LYS A 51 -8.03 11.56 -4.54
C LYS A 51 -8.77 10.75 -5.62
N LEU A 52 -9.21 9.53 -5.32
CA LEU A 52 -10.00 8.72 -6.27
C LEU A 52 -11.37 9.33 -6.57
N PHE A 53 -11.96 10.02 -5.60
CA PHE A 53 -13.25 10.70 -5.73
C PHE A 53 -13.11 12.16 -6.21
N VAL A 54 -11.90 12.70 -6.22
CA VAL A 54 -11.62 14.10 -6.55
C VAL A 54 -10.41 14.13 -7.47
N GLU A 55 -10.66 13.88 -8.74
CA GLU A 55 -9.68 14.10 -9.78
C GLU A 55 -10.10 15.36 -10.55
N PRO A 56 -9.23 16.37 -10.66
CA PRO A 56 -9.51 17.55 -11.48
C PRO A 56 -9.41 17.14 -12.94
N ASP A 57 -10.50 16.58 -13.46
CA ASP A 57 -10.63 16.29 -14.88
C ASP A 57 -10.92 17.62 -15.60
N SER A 58 -10.15 17.89 -16.66
CA SER A 58 -10.16 19.08 -17.53
C SER A 58 -9.24 20.26 -17.14
N GLU A 59 -8.39 20.65 -18.10
CA GLU A 59 -7.62 21.91 -18.08
C GLU A 59 -8.51 23.16 -17.98
N GLU A 60 -9.83 23.03 -18.22
CA GLU A 60 -10.83 24.09 -18.11
C GLU A 60 -10.95 24.65 -16.68
N LEU A 61 -10.69 23.82 -15.65
CA LEU A 61 -10.76 24.23 -14.24
C LEU A 61 -9.53 25.00 -13.72
N ARG A 62 -8.45 25.11 -14.50
CA ARG A 62 -7.29 25.92 -14.10
C ARG A 62 -7.48 27.41 -14.33
N ASN A 63 -8.40 27.80 -15.22
CA ASN A 63 -8.53 29.17 -15.70
C ASN A 63 -9.81 29.88 -15.22
N THR A 64 -10.59 29.29 -14.31
CA THR A 64 -11.78 29.95 -13.76
C THR A 64 -11.42 30.89 -12.61
N PRO A 65 -11.72 32.20 -12.71
CA PRO A 65 -11.49 33.14 -11.63
C PRO A 65 -12.54 32.90 -10.55
N ILE A 66 -12.19 32.08 -9.55
CA ILE A 66 -12.92 31.95 -8.28
C ILE A 66 -14.40 31.55 -8.50
N GLY A 67 -14.61 30.44 -9.20
CA GLY A 67 -15.89 29.70 -9.14
C GLY A 67 -15.83 28.64 -8.03
N PRO A 68 -16.96 28.25 -7.41
CA PRO A 68 -16.95 27.19 -6.41
C PRO A 68 -16.32 25.96 -7.04
N LYS A 69 -15.26 25.44 -6.40
CA LYS A 69 -14.55 24.24 -6.80
C LYS A 69 -15.53 23.08 -6.70
N THR A 70 -16.31 22.82 -7.74
CA THR A 70 -17.30 21.75 -7.76
C THR A 70 -16.52 20.45 -7.74
N TRP A 71 -16.51 19.80 -6.58
CA TRP A 71 -15.90 18.49 -6.42
C TRP A 71 -16.59 17.53 -7.37
N HIS A 72 -15.89 17.10 -8.43
CA HIS A 72 -16.40 16.08 -9.35
C HIS A 72 -16.30 14.71 -8.68
N VAL A 73 -17.28 14.41 -7.83
CA VAL A 73 -17.38 13.11 -7.16
C VAL A 73 -17.63 12.04 -8.21
N LYS A 74 -16.63 11.17 -8.45
CA LYS A 74 -16.79 10.03 -9.35
C LYS A 74 -17.90 9.11 -8.84
N LYS A 75 -18.74 8.59 -9.75
CA LYS A 75 -19.75 7.61 -9.39
C LYS A 75 -19.09 6.30 -8.95
N THR A 76 -19.71 5.58 -8.02
CA THR A 76 -19.19 4.30 -7.49
C THR A 76 -18.86 3.30 -8.60
N LEU A 77 -19.70 3.19 -9.63
CA LEU A 77 -19.46 2.29 -10.77
C LEU A 77 -18.22 2.67 -11.59
N ASP A 78 -17.89 3.95 -11.69
CA ASP A 78 -16.70 4.40 -12.42
C ASP A 78 -15.42 4.06 -11.66
N ILE A 79 -15.48 4.11 -10.33
CA ILE A 79 -14.38 3.67 -9.46
C ILE A 79 -14.15 2.16 -9.60
N LEU A 80 -15.23 1.36 -9.64
CA LEU A 80 -15.13 -0.08 -9.87
C LEU A 80 -14.46 -0.38 -11.23
N LYS A 81 -14.83 0.34 -12.29
CA LYS A 81 -14.21 0.20 -13.62
C LYS A 81 -12.73 0.54 -13.61
N MET A 82 -12.32 1.61 -12.93
CA MET A 82 -10.89 1.98 -12.79
C MET A 82 -10.07 0.84 -12.17
N TRP A 83 -10.69 0.00 -11.34
CA TRP A 83 -10.05 -1.12 -10.66
C TRP A 83 -10.20 -2.45 -11.43
N GLY A 84 -10.67 -2.39 -12.69
CA GLY A 84 -10.90 -3.56 -13.52
C GLY A 84 -11.99 -4.48 -13.00
N LYS A 85 -12.92 -3.95 -12.19
CA LYS A 85 -14.08 -4.69 -11.67
C LYS A 85 -15.33 -4.31 -12.44
N SER A 86 -16.22 -5.28 -12.59
CA SER A 86 -17.58 -5.06 -13.05
C SER A 86 -18.50 -4.85 -11.84
N GLY A 87 -19.52 -4.02 -12.00
CA GLY A 87 -20.50 -3.78 -10.95
C GLY A 87 -21.86 -3.41 -11.50
N GLU A 88 -22.87 -3.57 -10.64
CA GLU A 88 -24.27 -3.26 -10.90
C GLU A 88 -24.77 -2.28 -9.83
N GLU A 89 -25.67 -1.39 -10.22
CA GLU A 89 -26.39 -0.50 -9.31
C GLU A 89 -27.87 -0.88 -9.28
N HIS A 90 -28.42 -1.01 -8.08
CA HIS A 90 -29.80 -1.34 -7.81
C HIS A 90 -30.44 -0.25 -6.97
N THR A 91 -31.63 0.20 -7.34
CA THR A 91 -32.42 1.13 -6.53
C THR A 91 -33.53 0.34 -5.84
N ILE A 92 -33.57 0.38 -4.51
CA ILE A 92 -34.57 -0.31 -3.70
C ILE A 92 -35.35 0.71 -2.89
N THR A 93 -36.67 0.59 -2.88
CA THR A 93 -37.54 1.36 -1.97
C THR A 93 -37.91 0.48 -0.79
N THR A 94 -37.63 0.94 0.43
CA THR A 94 -38.01 0.24 1.66
C THR A 94 -39.51 0.38 1.94
N GLU A 95 -40.06 -0.45 2.81
CA GLU A 95 -41.49 -0.40 3.18
C GLU A 95 -41.91 0.95 3.79
N ASP A 96 -40.99 1.60 4.52
CA ASP A 96 -41.16 2.93 5.11
C ASP A 96 -40.79 4.09 4.15
N GLY A 97 -40.49 3.79 2.88
CA GLY A 97 -40.40 4.77 1.80
C GLY A 97 -39.01 5.36 1.52
N TYR A 98 -37.94 4.84 2.14
CA TYR A 98 -36.58 5.26 1.79
C TYR A 98 -36.14 4.68 0.45
N ILE A 99 -35.43 5.48 -0.34
CA ILE A 99 -34.81 5.05 -1.60
C ILE A 99 -33.33 4.79 -1.34
N LEU A 100 -32.90 3.54 -1.53
CA LEU A 100 -31.53 3.09 -1.31
C LEU A 100 -30.86 2.72 -2.64
N SER A 101 -29.68 3.26 -2.88
CA SER A 101 -28.79 2.82 -3.98
C SER A 101 -27.82 1.76 -3.45
N LEU A 102 -27.90 0.56 -4.00
CA LEU A 102 -27.05 -0.59 -3.67
C LEU A 102 -26.11 -0.89 -4.83
N PHE A 103 -24.81 -1.02 -4.54
CA PHE A 103 -23.78 -1.35 -5.51
C PHE A 103 -23.27 -2.77 -5.28
N ARG A 104 -23.34 -3.63 -6.30
CA ARG A 104 -22.84 -5.01 -6.25
C ARG A 104 -21.64 -5.15 -7.16
N ILE A 105 -20.53 -5.67 -6.63
CA ILE A 105 -19.39 -6.10 -7.45
C ILE A 105 -19.71 -7.47 -8.03
N THR A 106 -19.74 -7.59 -9.35
CA THR A 106 -20.01 -8.85 -10.01
C THR A 106 -18.71 -9.65 -10.19
N PRO A 107 -18.78 -10.99 -10.13
CA PRO A 107 -17.64 -11.81 -10.47
C PRO A 107 -17.20 -11.48 -11.91
N LEU A 108 -15.89 -11.46 -12.11
CA LEU A 108 -15.33 -11.33 -13.46
C LEU A 108 -15.88 -12.49 -14.29
N LYS A 109 -16.40 -12.21 -15.49
CA LYS A 109 -16.69 -13.29 -16.45
C LYS A 109 -15.36 -13.98 -16.73
N GLU A 110 -15.13 -15.12 -16.10
CA GLU A 110 -14.11 -16.04 -16.54
C GLU A 110 -14.38 -16.32 -18.02
N LYS A 111 -13.36 -16.23 -18.87
CA LYS A 111 -13.53 -16.62 -20.27
C LYS A 111 -14.07 -18.05 -20.24
N ALA A 112 -15.27 -18.26 -20.79
CA ALA A 112 -15.82 -19.59 -20.92
C ALA A 112 -14.75 -20.50 -21.54
N PRO A 113 -14.53 -21.71 -21.00
CA PRO A 113 -13.59 -22.64 -21.62
C PRO A 113 -13.98 -22.85 -23.09
N PRO A 114 -12.98 -22.94 -23.99
CA PRO A 114 -13.19 -23.06 -25.43
C PRO A 114 -13.99 -24.31 -25.81
#